data_AF-T1JYR5-F1
#
_entry.id   AF-T1JYR5-F1
#
_cell.length_a   1.000
_cell.length_b   1.000
_cell.length_c   1.000
_cell.angle_alpha   90.00
_cell.angle_beta   90.00
_cell.angle_gamma   90.00
#
_symmetry.space_group_name_H-M   'P 1'
#
loop_
_entity.id
_entity.type
_entity.pdbx_description
1 polymer ?
#
loop_
_entity_poly.entity_id
_entity_poly.type
_entity_poly.pdbx_seq_one_letter_code
_entity_poly.pdbx_strand_id
1 'polypeptide(L)'
;MTYYSMLVTIISLLVPFIGISIVYVNPCFKDQSIELIFFVFKTVYHWIQISYSGYKSVEITISSCLNDEEVLLSKEELAQFTGDKDSKIYLAFLGVVYDVSDGSKHYKPGGTYSLVTGKDATRAFVTGQFTEKDLTDDVTDLSIDYFSNIRQWENFYKNGYKKIGHLIGTYYDELGCPTKAVDYVQSMYTKL
;
A
#
# COMPACT_ATOMS: atom_id res chain seq x y z
N MET A 1 11.90 15.20 4.90
CA MET A 1 12.63 15.95 3.86
C MET A 1 13.85 15.14 3.46
N THR A 2 13.87 14.60 2.24
CA THR A 2 15.00 13.82 1.75
C THR A 2 16.20 14.73 1.45
N TYR A 3 17.42 14.22 1.64
CA TYR A 3 18.69 14.94 1.39
C TYR A 3 18.72 15.65 0.02
N TYR A 4 18.10 15.01 -0.99
CA TYR A 4 17.97 15.54 -2.35
C TYR A 4 17.11 16.82 -2.43
N SER A 5 15.97 16.86 -1.73
CA SER A 5 15.12 18.04 -1.67
C SER A 5 15.83 19.23 -1.00
N MET A 6 16.66 18.94 0.01
CA MET A 6 17.46 19.96 0.69
C MET A 6 18.57 20.51 -0.22
N LEU A 7 19.26 19.63 -0.96
CA LEU A 7 20.35 20.01 -1.87
C LEU A 7 19.87 20.86 -3.05
N VAL A 8 18.72 20.52 -3.65
CA VAL A 8 18.09 21.29 -4.74
C VAL A 8 17.66 22.68 -4.26
N THR A 9 17.17 22.80 -3.03
CA THR A 9 16.80 24.08 -2.44
C THR A 9 18.04 24.96 -2.20
N ILE A 10 19.14 24.38 -1.69
CA ILE A 10 20.39 25.12 -1.45
C ILE A 10 21.01 25.61 -2.77
N ILE A 11 21.06 24.76 -3.80
CA ILE A 11 21.63 25.14 -5.11
C ILE A 11 20.80 26.23 -5.78
N SER A 12 19.47 26.15 -5.73
CA SER A 12 18.60 27.19 -6.32
C SER A 12 18.72 28.55 -5.63
N LEU A 13 19.08 28.57 -4.34
CA LEU A 13 19.34 29.82 -3.60
C LEU A 13 20.74 30.39 -3.83
N LEU A 14 21.78 29.57 -4.07
CA LEU A 14 23.18 30.03 -4.18
C LEU A 14 23.55 30.54 -5.58
N VAL A 15 23.01 29.96 -6.65
CA VAL A 15 23.30 30.37 -8.04
C VAL A 15 22.96 31.84 -8.34
N PRO A 16 21.86 32.44 -7.84
CA PRO A 16 21.59 33.87 -8.03
C PRO A 16 22.64 34.78 -7.37
N PHE A 17 23.16 34.44 -6.18
CA PHE A 17 24.14 35.28 -5.48
C PHE A 17 25.48 35.32 -6.22
N ILE A 18 25.92 34.20 -6.80
CA ILE A 18 27.15 34.14 -7.60
C ILE A 18 27.00 35.01 -8.86
N GLY A 19 25.84 34.98 -9.51
CA GLY A 19 25.54 35.83 -10.67
C GLY A 19 25.57 37.33 -10.34
N ILE A 20 24.98 37.73 -9.21
CA ILE A 20 24.97 39.14 -8.76
C ILE A 20 26.40 39.62 -8.42
N SER A 21 27.23 38.79 -7.77
CA SER A 21 28.61 39.15 -7.46
C SER A 21 29.47 39.38 -8.70
N ILE A 22 29.30 38.60 -9.76
CA ILE A 22 30.08 38.76 -11.02
C ILE A 22 29.72 40.07 -11.73
N VAL A 23 28.44 40.47 -11.72
CA VAL A 23 27.97 41.73 -12.33
C VAL A 23 28.47 42.96 -11.57
N TYR A 24 28.61 42.87 -10.24
CA TYR A 24 29.07 43.99 -9.41
C TYR A 24 30.57 44.27 -9.48
N VAL A 25 31.40 43.25 -9.78
CA VAL A 25 32.86 43.38 -9.77
C VAL A 25 33.42 43.92 -11.09
N ASN A 26 32.68 43.83 -12.21
CA ASN A 26 33.16 44.28 -13.53
C ASN A 26 32.18 45.27 -14.21
N PRO A 27 32.45 46.59 -14.18
CA PRO A 27 31.53 47.61 -14.72
C PRO A 27 31.39 47.61 -16.25
N CYS A 28 32.17 46.80 -16.97
CA CYS A 28 32.17 46.73 -18.44
C CYS A 28 30.94 45.99 -19.02
N PHE A 29 30.21 45.21 -18.21
CA PHE A 29 29.14 44.32 -18.70
C PHE A 29 27.73 44.94 -18.69
N LYS A 30 27.59 46.24 -18.46
CA LYS A 30 26.33 46.83 -17.97
C LYS A 30 25.18 46.96 -18.98
N ASP A 31 25.42 46.93 -20.30
CA ASP A 31 24.39 47.43 -21.25
C ASP A 31 23.79 46.41 -22.25
N GLN A 32 24.27 45.16 -22.29
CA GLN A 32 23.64 44.11 -23.13
C GLN A 32 23.59 42.72 -22.49
N SER A 33 24.21 42.52 -21.32
CA SER A 33 24.33 41.19 -20.70
C SER A 33 23.17 40.82 -19.78
N ILE A 34 22.42 41.80 -19.26
CA ILE A 34 21.35 41.57 -18.27
C ILE A 34 20.18 40.79 -18.89
N GLU A 35 19.76 41.14 -20.11
CA GLU A 35 18.73 40.41 -20.84
C GLU A 35 19.16 38.97 -21.17
N LEU A 36 20.44 38.77 -21.49
CA LEU A 36 20.99 37.44 -21.75
C LEU A 36 21.01 36.59 -20.47
N ILE A 37 21.33 37.21 -19.33
CA ILE A 37 21.29 36.57 -18.02
C ILE A 37 19.85 36.18 -17.67
N PHE A 38 18.88 37.08 -17.81
CA PHE A 38 17.46 36.76 -17.59
C PHE A 38 16.94 35.67 -18.52
N PHE A 39 17.37 35.67 -19.79
CA PHE A 39 17.04 34.62 -20.75
C PHE A 39 17.59 33.26 -20.30
N VAL A 40 18.87 33.19 -19.91
CA VAL A 40 19.50 31.97 -19.40
C VAL A 40 18.82 31.47 -18.14
N PHE A 41 18.52 32.36 -17.17
CA PHE A 41 17.79 32.00 -15.96
C PHE A 41 16.39 31.49 -16.27
N LYS A 42 15.67 32.11 -17.20
CA LYS A 42 14.32 31.69 -17.60
C LYS A 42 14.34 30.33 -18.29
N THR A 43 15.31 30.09 -19.18
CA THR A 43 15.44 28.79 -19.84
C THR A 43 15.83 27.69 -18.86
N VAL A 44 16.75 27.97 -17.94
CA VAL A 44 17.16 27.01 -16.90
C VAL A 44 16.01 26.73 -15.94
N TYR A 45 15.29 27.76 -15.47
CA TYR A 45 14.12 27.58 -14.60
C TYR A 45 13.03 26.77 -15.31
N HIS A 46 12.76 27.04 -16.58
CA HIS A 46 11.79 26.27 -17.36
C HIS A 46 12.21 24.79 -17.54
N TRP A 47 13.49 24.52 -17.80
CA TRP A 47 14.01 23.15 -17.83
C TRP A 47 13.94 22.44 -16.47
N ILE A 48 14.19 23.17 -15.38
CA ILE A 48 13.98 22.66 -14.01
C ILE A 48 12.50 22.34 -13.78
N GLN A 49 11.58 23.20 -14.20
CA GLN A 49 10.13 22.95 -14.07
C GLN A 49 9.69 21.74 -14.91
N ILE A 50 10.18 21.60 -16.16
CA ILE A 50 9.92 20.43 -17.01
C ILE A 50 10.46 19.16 -16.35
N SER A 51 11.70 19.18 -15.85
CA SER A 51 12.31 18.04 -15.17
C SER A 51 11.59 17.67 -13.88
N TYR A 52 11.09 18.65 -13.12
CA TYR A 52 10.33 18.43 -11.89
C TYR A 52 8.93 17.85 -12.18
N SER A 53 8.28 18.33 -13.25
CA SER A 53 7.01 17.77 -13.74
C SER A 53 7.17 16.32 -14.22
N GLY A 54 8.30 15.99 -14.85
CA GLY A 54 8.62 14.63 -15.27
C GLY A 54 8.92 13.68 -14.10
N TYR A 55 9.58 14.15 -13.04
CA TYR A 55 9.83 13.35 -11.83
C TYR A 55 8.53 13.02 -11.07
N LYS A 56 7.62 13.99 -10.92
CA LYS A 56 6.34 13.79 -10.22
C LYS A 56 5.45 12.71 -10.85
N SER A 57 5.52 12.52 -12.17
CA SER A 57 4.78 11.44 -12.85
C SER A 57 5.42 10.06 -12.71
N VAL A 58 6.74 9.97 -12.47
CA VAL A 58 7.47 8.70 -12.37
C VAL A 58 7.29 8.03 -11.00
N GLU A 59 6.94 8.80 -9.95
CA GLU A 59 6.73 8.27 -8.59
C GLU A 59 5.35 7.62 -8.38
N ILE A 60 4.43 7.69 -9.36
CA ILE A 60 3.05 7.17 -9.24
C ILE A 60 2.79 5.94 -10.13
N THR A 61 3.71 5.55 -11.01
CA THR A 61 3.59 4.29 -11.77
C THR A 61 4.33 3.15 -11.08
N ILE A 62 4.14 3.00 -9.77
CA ILE A 62 4.42 1.71 -9.15
C ILE A 62 3.32 0.78 -9.64
N SER A 63 3.65 -0.16 -10.53
CA SER A 63 2.71 -1.14 -11.05
C SER A 63 2.08 -1.89 -9.88
N SER A 64 0.85 -1.53 -9.52
CA SER A 64 0.11 -2.27 -8.50
C SER A 64 -0.14 -3.68 -9.03
N CYS A 65 -0.12 -4.66 -8.13
CA CYS A 65 -0.48 -6.04 -8.48
C CYS A 65 -2.00 -6.28 -8.41
N LEU A 66 -2.78 -5.20 -8.25
CA LEU A 66 -4.22 -5.25 -8.16
C LEU A 66 -4.90 -5.04 -9.50
N ASN A 67 -6.11 -5.59 -9.60
CA ASN A 67 -7.07 -5.21 -10.63
C ASN A 67 -7.72 -3.86 -10.29
N ASP A 68 -8.22 -3.14 -11.29
CA ASP A 68 -8.83 -1.80 -11.13
C ASP A 68 -10.03 -1.76 -10.16
N GLU A 69 -10.68 -2.90 -9.89
CA GLU A 69 -11.84 -3.01 -9.01
C GLU A 69 -11.50 -3.45 -7.57
N GLU A 70 -10.25 -3.86 -7.32
CA GLU A 70 -9.83 -4.39 -6.02
C GLU A 70 -9.31 -3.28 -5.09
N VAL A 71 -9.70 -3.37 -3.81
CA VAL A 71 -9.31 -2.39 -2.79
C VAL A 71 -8.19 -2.95 -1.91
N LEU A 72 -7.17 -2.13 -1.61
CA LEU A 72 -6.26 -2.40 -0.50
C LEU A 72 -6.82 -1.79 0.77
N LEU A 73 -6.86 -2.60 1.82
CA LEU A 73 -7.24 -2.15 3.15
C LEU A 73 -6.06 -2.34 4.10
N SER A 74 -5.83 -1.35 4.96
CA SER A 74 -4.99 -1.52 6.15
C SER A 74 -5.74 -2.34 7.22
N LYS A 75 -5.02 -2.79 8.25
CA LYS A 75 -5.65 -3.48 9.40
C LYS A 75 -6.64 -2.57 10.12
N GLU A 76 -6.33 -1.27 10.21
CA GLU A 76 -7.16 -0.25 10.85
C GLU A 76 -8.41 0.07 10.03
N GLU A 77 -8.30 0.07 8.70
CA GLU A 77 -9.45 0.25 7.80
C GLU A 77 -10.35 -0.97 7.82
N LEU A 78 -9.79 -2.18 7.74
CA LEU A 78 -10.55 -3.43 7.81
C LEU A 78 -11.33 -3.51 9.13
N ALA A 79 -10.75 -3.08 10.24
CA ALA A 79 -11.38 -3.08 11.57
C ALA A 79 -12.66 -2.22 11.68
N GLN A 80 -12.95 -1.38 10.69
CA GLN A 80 -14.18 -0.58 10.65
C GLN A 80 -15.38 -1.37 10.09
N PHE A 81 -15.13 -2.48 9.40
CA PHE A 81 -16.14 -3.27 8.69
C PHE A 81 -16.57 -4.50 9.50
N THR A 82 -17.11 -4.26 10.70
CA THR A 82 -17.51 -5.34 11.63
C THR A 82 -18.99 -5.68 11.57
N GLY A 83 -19.80 -4.88 10.86
CA GLY A 83 -21.26 -4.94 10.94
C GLY A 83 -21.88 -4.15 12.09
N ASP A 84 -21.07 -3.47 12.91
CA ASP A 84 -21.58 -2.51 13.88
C ASP A 84 -22.10 -1.25 13.17
N LYS A 85 -23.15 -0.62 13.71
CA LYS A 85 -23.80 0.59 13.17
C LYS A 85 -24.15 0.50 11.67
N ASP A 86 -24.64 -0.67 11.24
CA ASP A 86 -25.00 -0.96 9.85
C ASP A 86 -23.85 -0.84 8.83
N SER A 87 -22.59 -0.93 9.29
CA SER A 87 -21.43 -1.09 8.41
C SER A 87 -21.49 -2.41 7.63
N LYS A 88 -20.75 -2.48 6.51
CA LYS A 88 -20.48 -3.76 5.85
C LYS A 88 -19.68 -4.68 6.76
N ILE A 89 -19.80 -5.99 6.52
CA ILE A 89 -19.11 -7.00 7.32
C ILE A 89 -18.02 -7.62 6.48
N TYR A 90 -16.76 -7.25 6.74
CA TYR A 90 -15.61 -7.80 6.02
C TYR A 90 -14.77 -8.67 6.96
N LEU A 91 -14.06 -9.62 6.36
CA LEU A 91 -12.97 -10.34 6.99
C LEU A 91 -11.90 -10.64 5.96
N ALA A 92 -10.67 -10.87 6.41
CA ALA A 92 -9.61 -11.36 5.56
C ALA A 92 -9.35 -12.86 5.79
N PHE A 93 -9.01 -13.57 4.73
CA PHE A 93 -8.51 -14.94 4.77
C PHE A 93 -7.35 -15.07 3.78
N LEU A 94 -6.19 -15.50 4.28
CA LEU A 94 -4.89 -15.42 3.61
C LEU A 94 -4.62 -14.02 3.03
N GLY A 95 -4.99 -12.98 3.77
CA GLY A 95 -4.91 -11.59 3.32
C GLY A 95 -5.85 -11.21 2.17
N VAL A 96 -6.73 -12.10 1.69
CA VAL A 96 -7.79 -11.74 0.73
C VAL A 96 -9.02 -11.27 1.50
N VAL A 97 -9.54 -10.09 1.18
CA VAL A 97 -10.69 -9.50 1.87
C VAL A 97 -11.99 -9.91 1.17
N TYR A 98 -12.94 -10.43 1.96
CA TYR A 98 -14.25 -10.87 1.51
C TYR A 98 -15.38 -10.08 2.18
N ASP A 99 -16.41 -9.75 1.41
CA ASP A 99 -17.69 -9.25 1.95
C ASP A 99 -18.55 -10.42 2.43
N VAL A 100 -18.65 -10.57 3.75
CA VAL A 100 -19.41 -11.61 4.43
C VAL A 100 -20.76 -11.11 4.95
N SER A 101 -21.26 -10.00 4.42
CA SER A 101 -22.56 -9.43 4.80
C SER A 101 -23.72 -10.42 4.58
N ASP A 102 -23.65 -11.27 3.55
CA ASP A 102 -24.66 -12.31 3.30
C ASP A 102 -24.71 -13.36 4.43
N GLY A 103 -23.59 -13.56 5.13
CA GLY A 103 -23.47 -14.40 6.31
C GLY A 103 -23.79 -13.68 7.62
N SER A 104 -24.47 -12.53 7.60
CA SER A 104 -24.66 -11.65 8.76
C SER A 104 -25.14 -12.36 10.04
N LYS A 105 -25.94 -13.42 9.96
CA LYS A 105 -26.36 -14.24 11.11
C LYS A 105 -25.18 -14.73 11.95
N HIS A 106 -24.04 -15.02 11.32
CA HIS A 106 -22.85 -15.57 11.96
C HIS A 106 -21.81 -14.51 12.31
N TYR A 107 -21.67 -13.50 11.45
CA TYR A 107 -20.56 -12.54 11.52
C TYR A 107 -20.93 -11.21 12.20
N LYS A 108 -22.20 -10.79 12.19
CA LYS A 108 -22.61 -9.53 12.84
C LYS A 108 -22.34 -9.56 14.35
N PRO A 109 -22.26 -8.41 15.03
CA PRO A 109 -22.14 -8.36 16.48
C PRO A 109 -23.15 -9.27 17.19
N GLY A 110 -22.66 -10.16 18.05
CA GLY A 110 -23.45 -11.18 18.76
C GLY A 110 -23.60 -12.52 18.03
N GLY A 111 -23.07 -12.65 16.81
CA GLY A 111 -22.95 -13.92 16.09
C GLY A 111 -21.75 -14.76 16.55
N THR A 112 -21.75 -16.05 16.19
CA THR A 112 -20.70 -17.01 16.59
C THR A 112 -19.29 -16.63 16.11
N TYR A 113 -19.20 -15.93 14.98
CA TYR A 113 -17.94 -15.54 14.35
C TYR A 113 -17.71 -14.02 14.37
N SER A 114 -18.38 -13.29 15.26
CA SER A 114 -18.22 -11.83 15.32
C SER A 114 -16.84 -11.38 15.80
N LEU A 115 -16.05 -12.25 16.42
CA LEU A 115 -14.71 -11.91 16.92
C LEU A 115 -13.66 -11.76 15.81
N VAL A 116 -13.91 -12.39 14.65
CA VAL A 116 -13.00 -12.40 13.50
C VAL A 116 -13.38 -11.38 12.43
N THR A 117 -14.50 -10.67 12.59
CA THR A 117 -14.88 -9.60 11.64
C THR A 117 -13.99 -8.38 11.80
N GLY A 118 -13.71 -7.73 10.68
CA GLY A 118 -12.75 -6.63 10.61
C GLY A 118 -11.29 -7.05 10.88
N LYS A 119 -10.98 -8.34 10.83
CA LYS A 119 -9.63 -8.89 11.07
C LYS A 119 -9.28 -9.95 10.02
N ASP A 120 -8.02 -10.39 10.03
CA ASP A 120 -7.63 -11.62 9.35
C ASP A 120 -8.01 -12.82 10.20
N ALA A 121 -8.88 -13.66 9.65
CA ALA A 121 -9.49 -14.80 10.31
C ALA A 121 -8.79 -16.13 9.98
N THR A 122 -7.69 -16.09 9.22
CA THR A 122 -7.02 -17.28 8.67
C THR A 122 -6.75 -18.32 9.75
N ARG A 123 -5.99 -17.96 10.77
CA ARG A 123 -5.58 -18.92 11.80
C ARG A 123 -6.77 -19.44 12.58
N ALA A 124 -7.69 -18.57 12.99
CA ALA A 124 -8.86 -18.96 13.77
C ALA A 124 -9.74 -20.01 13.08
N PHE A 125 -9.98 -19.87 11.77
CA PHE A 125 -10.74 -20.87 11.00
C PHE A 125 -9.99 -22.18 10.80
N VAL A 126 -8.67 -22.09 10.64
CA VAL A 126 -7.82 -23.25 10.36
C VAL A 126 -7.61 -24.11 11.61
N THR A 127 -7.40 -23.47 12.76
CA THR A 127 -7.24 -24.16 14.06
C THR A 127 -8.57 -24.46 14.74
N GLY A 128 -9.65 -23.81 14.32
CA GLY A 128 -10.95 -23.87 14.98
C GLY A 128 -11.00 -23.12 16.32
N GLN A 129 -9.97 -22.32 16.65
CA GLN A 129 -9.86 -21.60 17.90
C GLN A 129 -10.11 -20.11 17.67
N PHE A 130 -11.19 -19.60 18.27
CA PHE A 130 -11.59 -18.19 18.17
C PHE A 130 -11.19 -17.42 19.45
N THR A 131 -9.92 -17.53 19.84
CA THR A 131 -9.35 -16.81 20.98
C THR A 131 -8.56 -15.59 20.51
N GLU A 132 -8.40 -14.56 21.34
CA GLU A 132 -7.60 -13.36 20.98
C GLU A 132 -6.18 -13.68 20.52
N LYS A 133 -5.59 -14.77 21.01
CA LYS A 133 -4.25 -15.23 20.59
C LYS A 133 -4.23 -15.78 19.16
N ASP A 134 -5.35 -16.36 18.72
CA ASP A 134 -5.49 -16.98 17.40
C ASP A 134 -6.09 -16.03 16.36
N LEU A 135 -6.40 -14.78 16.73
CA LEU A 135 -6.78 -13.70 15.82
C LEU A 135 -5.54 -13.10 15.13
N THR A 136 -4.81 -13.95 14.42
CA THR A 136 -3.60 -13.58 13.67
C THR A 136 -3.62 -14.20 12.27
N ASP A 137 -2.88 -13.57 11.37
CA ASP A 137 -2.67 -13.98 9.98
C ASP A 137 -1.54 -15.02 9.83
N ASP A 138 -0.72 -15.24 10.87
CA ASP A 138 0.42 -16.15 10.82
C ASP A 138 0.02 -17.63 10.89
N VAL A 139 0.49 -18.41 9.91
CA VAL A 139 0.30 -19.85 9.76
C VAL A 139 1.61 -20.64 9.67
N THR A 140 2.76 -19.97 9.87
CA THR A 140 4.09 -20.57 9.64
C THR A 140 4.49 -21.63 10.67
N ASP A 141 3.85 -21.60 11.85
CA ASP A 141 4.04 -22.57 12.93
C ASP A 141 3.08 -23.76 12.86
N LEU A 142 2.14 -23.77 11.91
CA LEU A 142 1.17 -24.85 11.76
C LEU A 142 1.78 -26.09 11.08
N SER A 143 1.39 -27.27 11.54
CA SER A 143 1.71 -28.54 10.87
C SER A 143 1.12 -28.58 9.46
N ILE A 144 1.77 -29.32 8.55
CA ILE A 144 1.30 -29.53 7.18
C ILE A 144 -0.14 -30.03 7.11
N ASP A 145 -0.60 -30.81 8.09
CA ASP A 145 -1.96 -31.37 8.13
C ASP A 145 -3.03 -30.27 8.12
N TYR A 146 -2.74 -29.09 8.69
CA TYR A 146 -3.66 -27.95 8.71
C TYR A 146 -3.81 -27.29 7.34
N PHE A 147 -2.86 -27.45 6.41
CA PHE A 147 -2.94 -26.82 5.09
C PHE A 147 -4.06 -27.40 4.22
N SER A 148 -4.49 -28.64 4.51
CA SER A 148 -5.70 -29.20 3.93
C SER A 148 -6.96 -28.42 4.35
N ASN A 149 -7.02 -27.94 5.60
CA ASN A 149 -8.09 -27.11 6.11
C ASN A 149 -7.99 -25.68 5.55
N ILE A 150 -6.78 -25.12 5.43
CA ILE A 150 -6.57 -23.81 4.79
C ILE A 150 -7.18 -23.82 3.38
N ARG A 151 -6.84 -24.81 2.56
CA ARG A 151 -7.37 -24.93 1.19
C ARG A 151 -8.90 -25.05 1.16
N GLN A 152 -9.48 -25.80 2.09
CA GLN A 152 -10.94 -25.94 2.18
C GLN A 152 -11.62 -24.61 2.50
N TRP A 153 -11.12 -23.88 3.49
CA TRP A 153 -11.65 -22.57 3.87
C TRP A 153 -11.42 -21.51 2.78
N GLU A 154 -10.26 -21.51 2.13
CA GLU A 154 -9.96 -20.65 0.97
C GLU A 154 -11.02 -20.85 -0.12
N ASN A 155 -11.31 -22.10 -0.48
CA ASN A 155 -12.34 -22.42 -1.47
C ASN A 155 -13.74 -22.05 -1.00
N PHE A 156 -14.06 -22.22 0.28
CA PHE A 156 -15.34 -21.81 0.85
C PHE A 156 -15.56 -20.30 0.68
N TYR A 157 -14.57 -19.47 1.05
CA TYR A 157 -14.69 -18.02 0.91
C TYR A 157 -14.70 -17.57 -0.54
N LYS A 158 -13.80 -18.12 -1.37
CA LYS A 158 -13.71 -17.81 -2.80
C LYS A 158 -15.01 -18.09 -3.56
N ASN A 159 -15.73 -19.15 -3.19
CA ASN A 159 -16.98 -19.53 -3.86
C ASN A 159 -18.23 -18.96 -3.20
N GLY A 160 -18.17 -18.68 -1.89
CA GLY A 160 -19.33 -18.29 -1.09
C GLY A 160 -19.53 -16.79 -0.92
N TYR A 161 -18.47 -15.98 -1.12
CA TYR A 161 -18.50 -14.56 -0.81
C TYR A 161 -17.81 -13.72 -1.89
N LYS A 162 -18.22 -12.45 -1.96
CA LYS A 162 -17.65 -11.49 -2.90
C LYS A 162 -16.25 -11.08 -2.45
N LYS A 163 -15.25 -11.26 -3.29
CA LYS A 163 -13.90 -10.70 -3.10
C LYS A 163 -13.97 -9.17 -3.24
N ILE A 164 -13.43 -8.44 -2.25
CA ILE A 164 -13.32 -6.98 -2.26
C ILE A 164 -11.90 -6.52 -2.62
N GLY A 165 -10.88 -7.29 -2.21
CA GLY A 165 -9.49 -6.97 -2.52
C GLY A 165 -8.53 -7.66 -1.56
N HIS A 166 -7.52 -6.94 -1.09
CA HIS A 166 -6.45 -7.50 -0.26
C HIS A 166 -6.16 -6.65 0.98
N LEU A 167 -5.68 -7.32 2.03
CA LEU A 167 -5.25 -6.75 3.29
C LEU A 167 -3.74 -6.53 3.24
N ILE A 168 -3.31 -5.29 3.47
CA ILE A 168 -1.91 -4.92 3.58
C ILE A 168 -1.35 -5.57 4.86
N GLY A 169 -0.28 -6.37 4.71
CA GLY A 169 0.35 -7.06 5.83
C GLY A 169 1.14 -8.30 5.42
N THR A 170 0.83 -9.43 6.06
CA THR A 170 1.65 -10.65 5.94
C THR A 170 1.65 -11.22 4.52
N TYR A 171 0.49 -11.27 3.85
CA TYR A 171 0.33 -11.90 2.54
C TYR A 171 0.49 -10.95 1.36
N TYR A 172 0.11 -9.67 1.52
CA TYR A 172 0.18 -8.66 0.46
C TYR A 172 0.82 -7.38 0.97
N ASP A 173 1.65 -6.74 0.15
CA ASP A 173 2.30 -5.47 0.49
C ASP A 173 1.41 -4.25 0.21
N GLU A 174 1.96 -3.04 0.39
CA GLU A 174 1.28 -1.75 0.17
C GLU A 174 0.87 -1.52 -1.30
N LEU A 175 1.33 -2.36 -2.23
CA LEU A 175 1.01 -2.31 -3.66
C LEU A 175 0.06 -3.45 -4.06
N GLY A 176 -0.36 -4.27 -3.10
CA GLY A 176 -1.17 -5.46 -3.32
C GLY A 176 -0.41 -6.62 -3.93
N CYS A 177 0.92 -6.58 -3.93
CA CYS A 177 1.75 -7.65 -4.48
C CYS A 177 1.92 -8.78 -3.47
N PRO A 178 1.88 -10.05 -3.92
CA PRO A 178 2.04 -11.19 -3.03
C PRO A 178 3.44 -11.20 -2.41
N THR A 179 3.50 -11.46 -1.10
CA THR A 179 4.76 -11.60 -0.38
C THR A 179 5.22 -13.06 -0.39
N LYS A 180 6.41 -13.30 0.19
CA LYS A 180 6.93 -14.66 0.43
C LYS A 180 6.00 -15.55 1.27
N ALA A 181 5.08 -14.97 2.04
CA ALA A 181 4.12 -15.74 2.82
C ALA A 181 3.12 -16.47 1.91
N VAL A 182 2.69 -15.83 0.81
CA VAL A 182 1.82 -16.46 -0.19
C VAL A 182 2.57 -17.62 -0.86
N ASP A 183 3.82 -17.40 -1.27
CA ASP A 183 4.66 -18.45 -1.85
C ASP A 183 4.86 -19.63 -0.90
N TYR A 184 5.05 -19.35 0.40
CA TYR A 184 5.16 -20.39 1.43
C TYR A 184 3.89 -21.25 1.49
N VAL A 185 2.70 -20.63 1.57
CA VAL A 185 1.41 -21.36 1.60
C VAL A 185 1.24 -22.19 0.33
N GLN A 186 1.52 -21.63 -0.84
CA GLN A 186 1.45 -22.36 -2.11
C GLN A 186 2.45 -23.52 -2.15
N SER A 187 3.65 -23.36 -1.61
CA SER A 187 4.62 -24.46 -1.52
C SER A 187 4.12 -25.60 -0.64
N MET A 188 3.42 -25.30 0.46
CA MET A 188 2.85 -26.30 1.35
C MET A 188 1.70 -27.05 0.68
N TYR A 189 0.92 -26.39 -0.17
CA TYR A 189 -0.10 -27.02 -0.99
C TYR A 189 0.43 -28.08 -1.95
N THR A 190 1.66 -27.94 -2.45
CA THR A 190 2.29 -28.94 -3.33
C THR A 190 2.80 -30.17 -2.60
N LYS A 191 2.89 -30.11 -1.25
CA LYS A 191 3.36 -31.20 -0.39
C LYS A 191 2.22 -32.04 0.19
N LEU A 192 0.96 -31.62 0.00
CA LEU A 192 -0.24 -32.37 0.34
C LEU A 192 -0.49 -33.46 -0.69
#